data_AF-A0A7C1MLE7-F1
#
_entry.id   AF-A0A7C1MLE7-F1
#
_cell.length_a   1.000
_cell.length_b   1.000
_cell.length_c   1.000
_cell.angle_alpha   90.00
_cell.angle_beta   90.00
_cell.angle_gamma   90.00
#
_symmetry.space_group_name_H-M   'P 1'
#
loop_
_entity.id
_entity.type
_entity.pdbx_description
1 polymer ?
#
loop_
_entity_poly.entity_id
_entity_poly.type
_entity_poly.pdbx_seq_one_letter_code
_entity_poly.pdbx_strand_id
1 'polypeptide(L)'
;MEQTLINQSVAILCDGNNIERSIHEQSKTKNAMINFDKLIPHLLNGRGLNRLLYFREGKSISSKFAERLHENFYGSVIPCHKSADIPLSIKATQLASKVDTIIIMSGDSDYVDLVTHLKGEGVRVEIAAVKKTTSRFLIDEADYFHEITKEDWFVYKGPKPTKKRSSKSDPNSESE
;
A
#
# COMPACT_ATOMS: atom_id res chain seq x y z
N MET A 1 34.15 17.50 -1.91
CA MET A 1 33.61 16.24 -2.45
C MET A 1 32.62 16.62 -3.52
N GLU A 2 32.87 16.27 -4.78
CA GLU A 2 31.87 16.41 -5.84
C GLU A 2 30.66 15.55 -5.47
N GLN A 3 29.46 16.14 -5.48
CA GLN A 3 28.22 15.40 -5.25
C GLN A 3 27.93 14.56 -6.48
N THR A 4 28.25 13.26 -6.43
CA THR A 4 27.82 12.30 -7.43
C THR A 4 26.29 12.21 -7.38
N LEU A 5 25.62 12.55 -8.50
CA LEU A 5 24.19 12.40 -8.62
C LEU A 5 23.84 10.91 -8.78
N ILE A 6 23.32 10.30 -7.71
CA ILE A 6 22.75 8.95 -7.77
C ILE A 6 21.28 9.10 -8.13
N ASN A 7 20.90 8.73 -9.35
CA ASN A 7 19.52 8.75 -9.81
C ASN A 7 19.04 7.32 -10.03
N GLN A 8 18.15 6.86 -9.16
CA GLN A 8 17.55 5.54 -9.24
C GLN A 8 16.03 5.71 -9.27
N SER A 9 15.41 5.11 -10.27
CA SER A 9 13.97 5.15 -10.51
C SER A 9 13.29 3.91 -9.91
N VAL A 10 12.19 4.14 -9.19
CA VAL A 10 11.51 3.11 -8.40
C VAL A 10 10.04 3.04 -8.80
N ALA A 11 9.55 1.82 -9.05
CA ALA A 11 8.12 1.54 -9.07
C ALA A 11 7.72 0.81 -7.78
N ILE A 12 6.57 1.17 -7.22
CA ILE A 12 5.97 0.49 -6.07
C ILE A 12 4.66 -0.15 -6.55
N LEU A 13 4.56 -1.47 -6.40
CA LEU A 13 3.34 -2.23 -6.70
C LEU A 13 2.83 -2.85 -5.41
N CYS A 14 1.61 -2.49 -5.01
CA CYS A 14 1.04 -2.88 -3.73
C CYS A 14 -0.14 -3.83 -3.90
N ASP A 15 -0.02 -5.01 -3.31
CA ASP A 15 -1.13 -5.93 -3.10
C ASP A 15 -1.90 -5.47 -1.86
N GLY A 16 -2.92 -4.65 -2.08
CA GLY A 16 -3.72 -4.06 -1.01
C GLY A 16 -4.41 -5.12 -0.15
N ASN A 17 -4.87 -6.22 -0.75
CA ASN A 17 -5.54 -7.30 -0.05
C ASN A 17 -4.58 -8.03 0.91
N ASN A 18 -3.39 -8.38 0.42
CA ASN A 18 -2.37 -9.07 1.22
C ASN A 18 -1.86 -8.18 2.38
N ILE A 19 -1.61 -6.91 2.11
CA ILE A 19 -1.13 -5.95 3.12
C ILE A 19 -2.19 -5.68 4.18
N GLU A 20 -3.45 -5.42 3.79
CA GLU A 20 -4.55 -5.22 4.74
C GLU A 20 -4.72 -6.44 5.65
N ARG A 21 -4.76 -7.65 5.07
CA ARG A 21 -4.86 -8.91 5.82
C ARG A 21 -3.73 -9.06 6.84
N SER A 22 -2.50 -8.82 6.40
CA SER A 22 -1.30 -8.97 7.23
C SER A 22 -1.29 -8.02 8.43
N ILE A 23 -1.65 -6.76 8.21
CA ILE A 23 -1.73 -5.76 9.28
C ILE A 23 -2.87 -6.06 10.23
N HIS A 24 -4.02 -6.52 9.73
CA HIS A 24 -5.16 -6.87 10.59
C HIS A 24 -4.82 -8.03 11.52
N GLU A 25 -4.07 -9.02 11.03
CA GLU A 25 -3.57 -10.13 11.85
C GLU A 25 -2.61 -9.61 12.94
N GLN A 26 -1.65 -8.74 12.59
CA GLN A 26 -0.65 -8.26 13.54
C GLN A 26 -1.21 -7.25 14.54
N SER A 27 -2.10 -6.36 14.11
CA SER A 27 -2.73 -5.33 14.94
C SER A 27 -3.94 -5.84 15.74
N LYS A 28 -4.44 -7.04 15.40
CA LYS A 28 -5.67 -7.63 15.96
C LYS A 28 -6.91 -6.73 15.79
N THR A 29 -6.91 -5.87 14.76
CA THR A 29 -8.04 -4.98 14.44
C THR A 29 -8.22 -4.83 12.94
N LYS A 30 -9.48 -4.76 12.49
CA LYS A 30 -9.84 -4.53 11.09
C LYS A 30 -9.78 -3.05 10.69
N ASN A 31 -9.56 -2.16 11.65
CA ASN A 31 -9.53 -0.72 11.41
C ASN A 31 -8.11 -0.18 11.20
N ALA A 32 -7.10 -1.06 11.17
CA ALA A 32 -5.74 -0.65 10.87
C ALA A 32 -5.59 -0.38 9.37
N MET A 33 -4.92 0.74 9.04
CA MET A 33 -4.68 1.20 7.68
C MET A 33 -3.22 1.65 7.54
N ILE A 34 -2.58 1.32 6.42
CA ILE A 34 -1.23 1.79 6.10
C ILE A 34 -1.18 3.32 6.04
N ASN A 35 -0.11 3.87 6.61
CA ASN A 35 0.25 5.27 6.45
C ASN A 35 1.16 5.44 5.23
N PHE A 36 0.57 5.58 4.04
CA PHE A 36 1.33 5.76 2.80
C PHE A 36 2.21 7.02 2.81
N ASP A 37 1.79 8.09 3.50
CA ASP A 37 2.55 9.33 3.57
C ASP A 37 3.86 9.19 4.33
N LYS A 38 3.94 8.21 5.23
CA LYS A 38 5.18 7.86 5.93
C LYS A 38 5.93 6.74 5.21
N LEU A 39 5.20 5.71 4.78
CA LEU A 39 5.80 4.50 4.25
C LEU A 39 6.45 4.74 2.87
N ILE A 40 5.80 5.45 1.95
CA ILE A 40 6.35 5.65 0.60
C ILE A 40 7.67 6.42 0.64
N PRO A 41 7.81 7.57 1.33
CA PRO A 41 9.10 8.26 1.43
C PRO A 41 10.19 7.38 2.06
N HIS A 42 9.83 6.57 3.05
CA HIS A 42 10.77 5.63 3.68
C HIS A 42 11.25 4.55 2.69
N LEU A 43 10.32 3.93 1.95
CA LEU A 43 10.63 2.94 0.92
C LEU A 43 11.49 3.53 -0.20
N LEU A 44 11.22 4.77 -0.60
CA LEU A 44 12.00 5.44 -1.65
C LEU A 44 13.40 5.79 -1.17
N ASN A 45 13.60 6.16 0.10
CA ASN A 45 14.90 6.54 0.66
C ASN A 45 15.65 7.57 -0.21
N GLY A 46 14.94 8.60 -0.68
CA GLY A 46 15.49 9.64 -1.57
C GLY A 46 15.56 9.28 -3.06
N ARG A 47 15.15 8.07 -3.45
CA ARG A 47 15.04 7.64 -4.86
C ARG A 47 13.79 8.22 -5.55
N GLY A 48 13.80 8.29 -6.87
CA GLY A 48 12.71 8.84 -7.66
C GLY A 48 11.55 7.86 -7.82
N LEU A 49 10.33 8.26 -7.44
CA LEU A 49 9.13 7.47 -7.71
C LEU A 49 8.70 7.62 -9.17
N ASN A 50 8.83 6.55 -9.94
CA ASN A 50 8.34 6.46 -11.32
C ASN A 50 6.84 6.11 -11.37
N ARG A 51 6.41 5.18 -10.52
CA ARG A 51 5.04 4.68 -10.51
C ARG A 51 4.64 4.07 -9.17
N LEU A 52 3.40 4.33 -8.77
CA LEU A 52 2.76 3.68 -7.63
C LEU A 52 1.45 3.04 -8.09
N LEU A 53 1.33 1.72 -8.00
CA LEU A 53 0.12 0.98 -8.34
C LEU A 53 -0.41 0.27 -7.09
N TYR A 54 -1.66 0.49 -6.74
CA TYR A 54 -2.34 -0.18 -5.64
C TYR A 54 -3.42 -1.11 -6.20
N PHE A 55 -3.24 -2.42 -6.05
CA PHE A 55 -4.18 -3.43 -6.52
C PHE A 55 -5.13 -3.80 -5.40
N ARG A 56 -6.44 -3.79 -5.68
CA ARG A 56 -7.46 -4.15 -4.70
C ARG A 56 -8.60 -4.90 -5.34
N GLU A 57 -9.04 -5.98 -4.70
CA GLU A 57 -10.24 -6.70 -5.10
C GLU A 57 -11.52 -5.92 -4.78
N GLY A 58 -12.49 -6.02 -5.69
CA GLY A 58 -13.85 -5.51 -5.50
C GLY A 58 -14.11 -4.13 -6.11
N LYS A 59 -15.40 -3.75 -6.10
CA LYS A 59 -15.89 -2.51 -6.77
C LYS A 59 -15.92 -1.28 -5.86
N SER A 60 -15.83 -1.46 -4.53
CA SER A 60 -15.93 -0.38 -3.56
C SER A 60 -14.55 0.03 -3.03
N ILE A 61 -13.77 0.70 -3.89
CA ILE A 61 -12.59 1.44 -3.45
C ILE A 61 -13.05 2.80 -2.94
N SER A 62 -12.49 3.25 -1.81
CA SER A 62 -12.76 4.61 -1.31
C SER A 62 -12.24 5.64 -2.32
N SER A 63 -13.11 6.46 -2.88
CA SER A 63 -12.72 7.54 -3.81
C SER A 63 -11.70 8.48 -3.15
N LYS A 64 -11.92 8.83 -1.88
CA LYS A 64 -10.99 9.66 -1.08
C LYS A 64 -9.59 9.05 -0.96
N PHE A 65 -9.50 7.72 -0.86
CA PHE A 65 -8.20 7.05 -0.83
C PHE A 65 -7.51 7.13 -2.18
N ALA A 66 -8.23 6.84 -3.27
CA ALA A 66 -7.69 6.93 -4.62
C ALA A 66 -7.24 8.36 -4.98
N GLU A 67 -8.04 9.37 -4.63
CA GLU A 67 -7.73 10.79 -4.80
C GLU A 67 -6.45 11.16 -4.03
N ARG A 68 -6.36 10.86 -2.74
CA ARG A 68 -5.16 11.14 -1.92
C ARG A 68 -3.91 10.46 -2.49
N LEU A 69 -4.03 9.21 -2.93
CA LEU A 69 -2.92 8.45 -3.50
C LEU A 69 -2.43 9.09 -4.82
N HIS A 70 -3.37 9.59 -5.61
CA HIS A 70 -3.08 10.29 -6.86
C HIS A 70 -2.44 11.67 -6.61
N GLU A 71 -3.01 12.48 -5.71
CA GLU A 71 -2.52 13.83 -5.42
C GLU A 71 -1.11 13.84 -4.82
N ASN A 72 -0.82 12.91 -3.90
CA ASN A 72 0.45 12.90 -3.19
C ASN A 72 1.57 12.15 -3.95
N PHE A 73 1.22 11.14 -4.74
CA PHE A 73 2.20 10.19 -5.31
C PHE A 73 1.99 9.88 -6.79
N TYR A 74 1.03 10.53 -7.46
CA TYR A 74 0.56 10.14 -8.80
C TYR A 74 0.19 8.66 -8.88
N GLY A 75 -0.25 8.08 -7.75
CA GLY A 75 -0.62 6.69 -7.63
C GLY A 75 -1.93 6.38 -8.35
N SER A 76 -2.09 5.12 -8.74
CA SER A 76 -3.31 4.60 -9.36
C SER A 76 -3.83 3.40 -8.59
N VAL A 77 -5.13 3.41 -8.28
CA VAL A 77 -5.81 2.23 -7.71
C VAL A 77 -6.39 1.40 -8.85
N ILE A 78 -5.98 0.14 -8.93
CA ILE A 78 -6.39 -0.81 -9.96
C ILE A 78 -7.35 -1.83 -9.33
N PRO A 79 -8.63 -1.84 -9.72
CA PRO A 79 -9.57 -2.84 -9.26
C PRO A 79 -9.24 -4.20 -9.86
N CYS A 80 -9.28 -5.24 -9.03
CA CYS A 80 -9.04 -6.62 -9.39
C CYS A 80 -10.32 -7.44 -9.24
N HIS A 81 -10.53 -8.41 -10.12
CA HIS A 81 -11.74 -9.23 -10.09
C HIS A 81 -11.66 -10.37 -9.05
N LYS A 82 -10.47 -10.95 -8.84
CA LYS A 82 -10.29 -12.11 -7.95
C LYS A 82 -9.05 -12.02 -7.06
N SER A 83 -7.92 -11.61 -7.62
CA SER A 83 -6.66 -11.45 -6.89
C SER A 83 -5.81 -10.37 -7.59
N ALA A 84 -4.88 -9.79 -6.83
CA ALA A 84 -3.86 -8.90 -7.33
C ALA A 84 -2.74 -9.63 -8.10
N ASP A 85 -2.54 -10.94 -7.89
CA ASP A 85 -1.33 -11.65 -8.36
C ASP A 85 -1.04 -11.48 -9.85
N ILE A 86 -2.03 -11.81 -10.69
CA ILE A 86 -1.93 -11.71 -12.15
C ILE A 86 -1.77 -10.24 -12.60
N PRO A 87 -2.69 -9.30 -12.27
CA PRO A 87 -2.56 -7.93 -12.74
C PRO A 87 -1.31 -7.23 -12.20
N LEU A 88 -0.87 -7.53 -10.98
CA LEU A 88 0.37 -7.03 -10.41
C LEU A 88 1.57 -7.57 -11.19
N SER A 89 1.65 -8.88 -11.41
CA SER A 89 2.75 -9.52 -12.15
C SER A 89 2.88 -8.95 -13.56
N ILE A 90 1.77 -8.84 -14.29
CA ILE A 90 1.74 -8.24 -15.63
C ILE A 90 2.27 -6.81 -15.59
N LYS A 91 1.86 -6.01 -14.61
CA LYS A 91 2.31 -4.62 -14.49
C LYS A 91 3.78 -4.52 -14.09
N ALA A 92 4.25 -5.39 -13.21
CA ALA A 92 5.66 -5.44 -12.82
C ALA A 92 6.55 -5.76 -14.03
N THR A 93 6.23 -6.79 -14.82
CA THR A 93 6.97 -7.12 -16.05
C THR A 93 6.93 -5.98 -17.08
N GLN A 94 5.79 -5.31 -17.24
CA GLN A 94 5.67 -4.13 -18.13
C GLN A 94 6.53 -2.94 -17.69
N LEU A 95 6.76 -2.81 -16.39
CA LEU A 95 7.55 -1.72 -15.80
C LEU A 95 9.04 -2.05 -15.72
N ALA A 96 9.41 -3.33 -15.79
CA ALA A 96 10.79 -3.77 -15.64
C ALA A 96 11.76 -3.01 -16.56
N SER A 97 11.36 -2.74 -17.80
CA SER A 97 12.16 -1.98 -18.78
C SER A 97 12.22 -0.47 -18.54
N LYS A 98 11.56 0.07 -17.52
CA LYS A 98 11.39 1.51 -17.26
C LYS A 98 11.93 1.98 -15.93
N VAL A 99 12.24 1.06 -15.02
CA VAL A 99 12.69 1.38 -13.67
C VAL A 99 13.89 0.55 -13.29
N ASP A 100 14.72 1.11 -12.42
CA ASP A 100 15.89 0.41 -11.87
C ASP A 100 15.48 -0.52 -10.71
N THR A 101 14.35 -0.24 -10.06
CA THR A 101 13.87 -1.00 -8.91
C THR A 101 12.37 -1.13 -8.86
N ILE A 102 11.91 -2.33 -8.54
CA ILE A 102 10.51 -2.62 -8.24
C ILE A 102 10.40 -3.02 -6.77
N ILE A 103 9.60 -2.27 -6.02
CA ILE A 103 9.21 -2.64 -4.66
C ILE A 103 7.82 -3.28 -4.73
N ILE A 104 7.74 -4.57 -4.39
CA ILE A 104 6.47 -5.29 -4.28
C ILE A 104 6.04 -5.23 -2.81
N MET A 105 4.90 -4.60 -2.54
CA MET A 105 4.29 -4.64 -1.23
C MET A 105 3.35 -5.83 -1.13
N SER A 106 3.89 -7.00 -0.79
CA SER A 106 3.15 -8.22 -0.49
C SER A 106 4.04 -9.22 0.23
N GLY A 107 3.45 -10.05 1.10
CA GLY A 107 4.15 -11.16 1.76
C GLY A 107 3.93 -12.53 1.09
N ASP A 108 3.24 -12.58 -0.05
CA ASP A 108 2.76 -13.82 -0.66
C ASP A 108 3.85 -14.61 -1.40
N SER A 109 3.91 -15.93 -1.19
CA SER A 109 4.90 -16.79 -1.85
C SER A 109 4.69 -16.90 -3.36
N ASP A 110 3.49 -16.61 -3.85
CA ASP A 110 3.17 -16.69 -5.27
C ASP A 110 3.96 -15.67 -6.13
N TYR A 111 4.60 -14.69 -5.49
CA TYR A 111 5.47 -13.72 -6.17
C TYR A 111 6.92 -14.18 -6.32
N VAL A 112 7.35 -15.33 -5.79
CA VAL A 112 8.76 -15.78 -5.87
C VAL A 112 9.24 -15.91 -7.32
N ASP A 113 8.44 -16.50 -8.20
CA ASP A 113 8.77 -16.64 -9.61
C ASP A 113 8.83 -15.28 -10.32
N LEU A 114 7.96 -14.34 -9.92
CA LEU A 114 7.99 -12.97 -10.43
C LEU A 114 9.27 -12.25 -10.00
N VAL A 115 9.69 -12.36 -8.74
CA VAL A 115 10.95 -11.78 -8.24
C VAL A 115 12.13 -12.33 -9.05
N THR A 116 12.19 -13.65 -9.20
CA THR A 116 13.24 -14.33 -9.99
C THR A 116 13.29 -13.81 -11.42
N HIS A 117 12.13 -13.70 -12.07
CA HIS A 117 12.03 -13.21 -13.44
C HIS A 117 12.49 -11.75 -13.58
N LEU A 118 12.01 -10.84 -12.72
CA LEU A 118 12.36 -9.42 -12.75
C LEU A 118 13.86 -9.18 -12.51
N LYS A 119 14.48 -9.96 -11.62
CA LYS A 119 15.94 -9.94 -11.41
C LYS A 119 16.68 -10.39 -12.66
N GLY A 120 16.17 -11.41 -13.36
CA GLY A 120 16.68 -11.84 -14.66
C GLY A 120 16.61 -10.77 -15.75
N GLU A 121 15.63 -9.87 -15.67
CA GLU A 121 15.48 -8.68 -16.54
C GLU A 121 16.40 -7.51 -16.12
N GLY A 122 17.23 -7.69 -15.09
CA GLY A 122 18.17 -6.67 -14.60
C GLY A 122 17.58 -5.65 -13.64
N VAL A 123 16.35 -5.88 -13.14
CA VAL A 123 15.69 -4.99 -12.18
C VAL A 123 15.98 -5.46 -10.77
N ARG A 124 16.34 -4.52 -9.88
CA ARG A 124 16.41 -4.81 -8.45
C ARG A 124 15.00 -4.97 -7.88
N VAL A 125 14.76 -6.05 -7.15
CA VAL A 125 13.45 -6.34 -6.57
C VAL A 125 13.53 -6.29 -5.05
N GLU A 126 12.71 -5.43 -4.45
CA GLU A 126 12.61 -5.28 -3.01
C GLU A 126 11.20 -5.68 -2.57
N ILE A 127 11.09 -6.28 -1.38
CA ILE A 127 9.81 -6.69 -0.81
C ILE A 127 9.51 -5.81 0.39
N ALA A 128 8.29 -5.28 0.48
CA ALA A 128 7.83 -4.50 1.63
C ALA A 128 6.60 -5.15 2.24
N ALA A 129 6.76 -5.83 3.39
CA ALA A 129 5.67 -6.60 3.98
C ALA A 129 5.81 -6.77 5.50
N VAL A 130 4.74 -7.24 6.13
CA VAL A 130 4.77 -7.66 7.53
C VAL A 130 5.56 -8.97 7.63
N LYS A 131 6.72 -8.93 8.28
CA LYS A 131 7.64 -10.07 8.35
C LYS A 131 7.02 -11.36 8.88
N LYS A 132 6.11 -11.24 9.85
CA LYS A 132 5.44 -12.40 10.46
C LYS A 132 4.57 -13.19 9.48
N THR A 133 3.98 -12.52 8.50
CA THR A 133 3.05 -13.12 7.51
C THR A 133 3.71 -13.30 6.14
N THR A 134 5.02 -13.04 6.04
CA THR A 134 5.76 -13.11 4.78
C THR A 134 6.43 -14.47 4.63
N SER A 135 6.35 -15.05 3.42
CA SER A 135 7.08 -16.27 3.09
C SER A 135 8.59 -16.08 3.20
N ARG A 136 9.28 -17.04 3.83
CA ARG A 136 10.74 -17.02 3.93
C ARG A 136 11.42 -17.09 2.56
N PHE A 137 10.89 -17.91 1.66
CA PHE A 137 11.39 -18.03 0.28
C PHE A 137 11.33 -16.71 -0.48
N LEU A 138 10.26 -15.93 -0.26
CA LEU A 138 10.12 -14.61 -0.87
C LEU A 138 11.17 -13.62 -0.35
N ILE A 139 11.43 -13.64 0.97
CA ILE A 139 12.47 -12.79 1.59
C ILE A 139 13.85 -13.15 1.07
N ASP A 140 14.15 -14.45 0.97
CA ASP A 140 15.47 -14.93 0.54
C ASP A 140 15.72 -14.69 -0.96
N GLU A 141 14.67 -14.68 -1.79
CA GLU A 141 14.78 -14.37 -3.22
C GLU A 141 14.89 -12.86 -3.52
N ALA A 142 14.37 -12.00 -2.65
CA ALA A 142 14.41 -10.55 -2.82
C ALA A 142 15.81 -9.96 -2.62
N ASP A 143 16.15 -8.87 -3.34
CA ASP A 143 17.41 -8.15 -3.13
C ASP A 143 17.43 -7.37 -1.82
N TYR A 144 16.24 -6.97 -1.33
CA TYR A 144 16.09 -6.32 -0.03
C TYR A 144 14.69 -6.50 0.53
N PHE A 145 14.59 -6.61 1.85
CA PHE A 145 13.32 -6.72 2.57
C PHE A 145 13.10 -5.53 3.50
N HIS A 146 12.05 -4.76 3.24
CA HIS A 146 11.53 -3.69 4.08
C HIS A 146 10.45 -4.25 5.01
N GLU A 147 10.75 -4.32 6.31
CA GLU A 147 9.78 -4.77 7.30
C GLU A 147 8.74 -3.66 7.56
N ILE A 148 7.47 -3.97 7.36
CA ILE A 148 6.36 -3.10 7.77
C ILE A 148 6.05 -3.36 9.24
N THR A 149 6.11 -2.30 10.03
CA THR A 149 6.01 -2.32 11.49
C THR A 149 4.84 -1.47 11.99
N LYS A 150 4.60 -1.47 13.30
CA LYS A 150 3.48 -0.75 13.93
C LYS A 150 3.52 0.76 13.67
N GLU A 151 4.71 1.26 13.37
CA GLU A 151 5.02 2.64 13.08
C GLU A 151 4.55 3.06 11.67
N ASP A 152 4.22 2.09 10.81
CA ASP A 152 3.86 2.29 9.40
C ASP A 152 2.35 2.23 9.13
N TRP A 153 1.55 1.93 10.16
CA TRP A 153 0.08 1.96 10.08
C TRP A 153 -0.53 2.72 11.26
N PHE A 154 -1.79 3.10 11.08
CA PHE A 154 -2.58 3.73 12.14
C PHE A 154 -3.92 3.02 12.27
N VAL A 155 -4.52 3.08 13.47
CA VAL A 155 -5.87 2.54 13.70
C VAL A 155 -6.88 3.66 13.49
N TYR A 156 -7.70 3.52 12.45
CA TYR A 156 -8.78 4.45 12.17
C TYR A 156 -9.87 4.35 13.25
N LYS A 157 -9.95 5.37 14.09
CA LYS A 157 -11.09 5.58 14.98
C LYS A 157 -12.08 6.42 14.20
N GLY A 158 -13.17 5.80 13.75
CA GLY A 158 -14.23 6.49 13.01
C GLY A 158 -14.73 7.73 13.75
N PRO A 159 -15.43 8.66 13.05
CA PRO A 159 -15.98 9.83 13.68
C PRO A 159 -16.86 9.42 14.87
N LYS A 160 -16.60 9.99 16.05
CA LYS A 160 -17.45 9.77 17.23
C LYS A 160 -18.89 10.17 16.84
N PRO A 161 -19.91 9.34 17.11
CA PRO A 161 -21.28 9.73 16.83
C PRO A 161 -21.58 11.02 17.58
N THR A 162 -21.97 12.06 16.83
CA THR A 162 -22.46 13.29 17.41
C THR A 162 -23.71 12.94 18.21
N LYS A 163 -23.70 13.18 19.53
CA LYS A 163 -24.92 13.07 20.34
C LYS A 163 -25.96 13.99 19.71
N LYS A 164 -26.99 13.44 19.07
CA LYS A 164 -28.19 14.20 18.72
C LYS A 164 -28.69 14.84 20.01
N ARG A 165 -28.59 16.18 20.11
CA ARG A 165 -29.32 16.93 21.12
C ARG A 165 -30.79 16.66 20.84
N SER A 166 -31.44 15.89 21.69
CA SER A 166 -32.90 15.78 21.71
C SER A 166 -33.43 17.19 21.96
N SER A 167 -34.01 17.80 20.92
CA SER A 167 -34.85 18.98 21.09
C SER A 167 -36.00 18.58 22.00
N LYS A 168 -35.98 19.02 23.26
CA LYS A 168 -37.19 19.07 24.06
C LYS A 168 -38.12 20.06 23.35
N SER A 169 -39.24 19.57 22.85
CA SER A 169 -40.38 20.38 22.46
C SER A 169 -40.93 21.03 23.73
N ASP A 170 -40.89 22.36 23.80
CA ASP A 170 -41.60 23.13 24.82
C ASP A 170 -43.11 22.98 24.60
N PRO A 171 -43.89 22.50 25.59
CA PRO A 171 -45.32 22.54 25.55
C PRO A 171 -45.77 23.80 26.30
N ASN A 172 -45.79 24.96 25.63
CA ASN A 172 -46.65 26.06 26.05
C ASN A 172 -46.84 27.06 24.90
N SER A 173 -47.89 26.84 24.12
CA SER A 173 -48.49 27.86 23.27
C SER A 173 -50.01 27.70 23.29
N GLU A 174 -50.63 28.05 24.42
CA GLU A 174 -52.05 28.42 24.49
C GLU A 174 -52.24 29.56 25.50
N SER A 175 -53.17 30.46 25.16
CA SER A 175 -53.61 31.72 25.82
C SER A 175 -52.64 32.90 25.73
N GLU A 176 -52.98 34.07 25.17
CA GLU A 176 -54.28 34.74 24.92
C GLU A 176 -54.40 35.34 23.50
#